data_AF-A0A256WL09-F1
#
_entry.id   AF-A0A256WL09-F1
#
_cell.length_a   1.000
_cell.length_b   1.000
_cell.length_c   1.000
_cell.angle_alpha   90.00
_cell.angle_beta   90.00
_cell.angle_gamma   90.00
#
_symmetry.space_group_name_H-M   'P 1'
#
loop_
_entity.id
_entity.type
_entity.pdbx_description
1 polymer ?
#
loop_
_entity_poly.entity_id
_entity_poly.type
_entity_poly.pdbx_seq_one_letter_code
_entity_poly.pdbx_strand_id
1 'polypeptide(L)'
;MVHFDREEMEQKIKEMKSSISSKVDETVEEFTLVVDQAIDELAAELQIYVNSRVNKMSHIQLLVSHPEPFTKTATKKIKRYLY
;
A
#
# COMPACT_ATOMS: atom_id res chain seq x y z
N MET A 1 -3.21 54.58 -0.46
CA MET A 1 -2.26 53.53 -0.89
C MET A 1 -2.54 52.32 -0.01
N VAL A 2 -2.92 51.18 -0.59
CA VAL A 2 -3.25 49.96 0.17
C VAL A 2 -1.98 49.12 0.22
N HIS A 3 -1.49 48.81 1.41
CA HIS A 3 -0.36 47.91 1.60
C HIS A 3 -0.90 46.49 1.81
N PHE A 4 -0.37 45.54 1.05
CA PHE A 4 -0.63 44.11 1.28
C PHE A 4 0.40 43.59 2.28
N ASP A 5 -0.06 43.01 3.39
CA ASP A 5 0.79 42.28 4.34
C ASP A 5 1.19 40.93 3.75
N ARG A 6 2.24 40.96 2.94
CA ARG A 6 2.78 39.79 2.26
C ARG A 6 3.33 38.76 3.24
N GLU A 7 3.93 39.21 4.33
CA GLU A 7 4.59 38.37 5.33
C GLU A 7 3.57 37.49 6.08
N GLU A 8 2.44 38.05 6.48
CA GLU A 8 1.35 37.31 7.14
C GLU A 8 0.74 36.24 6.20
N MET A 9 0.59 36.58 4.91
CA MET A 9 0.12 35.61 3.90
C MET A 9 1.11 34.45 3.72
N GLU A 10 2.40 34.72 3.64
CA GLU A 10 3.43 33.68 3.49
C GLU A 10 3.46 32.74 4.72
N GLN A 11 3.29 33.29 5.92
CA GLN A 11 3.24 32.52 7.17
C GLN A 11 2.01 31.60 7.23
N LYS A 12 0.84 32.10 6.85
CA LYS A 12 -0.41 31.33 6.80
C LYS A 12 -0.37 30.20 5.76
N ILE A 13 0.25 30.44 4.59
CA ILE A 13 0.44 29.41 3.57
C ILE A 13 1.40 28.31 4.08
N LYS A 14 2.45 28.68 4.81
CA LYS A 14 3.40 27.73 5.40
C LYS A 14 2.74 26.84 6.46
N GLU A 15 1.94 27.42 7.36
CA GLU A 15 1.17 26.67 8.36
C GLU A 15 0.13 25.74 7.71
N MET A 16 -0.56 26.24 6.68
CA MET A 16 -1.52 25.43 5.92
C MET A 16 -0.85 24.26 5.21
N LYS A 17 0.31 24.47 4.57
CA LYS A 17 1.09 23.39 3.96
C LYS A 17 1.55 22.35 4.99
N SER A 18 2.03 22.78 6.15
CA SER A 18 2.47 21.87 7.22
C SER A 18 1.31 21.01 7.73
N SER A 19 0.17 21.63 8.03
CA SER A 19 -1.00 20.91 8.53
C SER A 19 -1.61 19.95 7.50
N ILE A 20 -1.55 20.29 6.21
CA ILE A 20 -1.94 19.37 5.13
C ILE A 20 -0.96 18.20 5.04
N SER A 21 0.35 18.46 5.10
CA SER A 21 1.36 17.39 5.05
C SER A 21 1.13 16.36 6.16
N SER A 22 0.96 16.82 7.41
CA SER A 22 0.73 15.93 8.55
C SER A 22 -0.54 15.09 8.39
N LYS A 23 -1.64 15.70 7.94
CA LYS A 23 -2.90 14.96 7.71
C LYS A 23 -2.78 13.96 6.56
N VAL A 24 -2.05 14.31 5.50
CA VAL A 24 -1.82 13.39 4.39
C VAL A 24 -1.02 12.18 4.88
N ASP A 25 0.04 12.40 5.63
CA ASP A 25 0.86 11.31 6.18
C ASP A 25 0.03 10.38 7.07
N GLU A 26 -0.76 10.94 8.01
CA GLU A 26 -1.67 10.17 8.88
C GLU A 26 -2.68 9.34 8.08
N THR A 27 -3.34 9.95 7.07
CA THR A 27 -4.32 9.22 6.25
C THR A 27 -3.71 8.14 5.38
N VAL A 28 -2.47 8.32 4.92
CA VAL A 28 -1.74 7.32 4.15
C VAL A 28 -1.39 6.14 5.05
N GLU A 29 -0.91 6.39 6.26
CA GLU A 29 -0.62 5.34 7.24
C GLU A 29 -1.87 4.51 7.57
N GLU A 30 -2.99 5.16 7.90
CA GLU A 30 -4.25 4.45 8.15
C GLU A 30 -4.69 3.60 6.96
N PHE A 31 -4.59 4.16 5.74
CA PHE A 31 -4.95 3.43 4.53
C PHE A 31 -4.05 2.22 4.29
N THR A 32 -2.74 2.34 4.52
CA THR A 32 -1.81 1.21 4.38
C THR A 32 -2.16 0.06 5.32
N LEU A 33 -2.52 0.36 6.57
CA LEU A 33 -2.92 -0.67 7.54
C LEU A 33 -4.19 -1.40 7.12
N VAL A 34 -5.20 -0.68 6.60
CA VAL A 34 -6.45 -1.29 6.12
C VAL A 34 -6.19 -2.19 4.91
N VAL A 35 -5.31 -1.77 4.00
CA VAL A 35 -4.94 -2.57 2.83
C VAL A 35 -4.21 -3.84 3.25
N ASP A 36 -3.25 -3.74 4.17
CA ASP A 36 -2.51 -4.90 4.67
C ASP A 36 -3.44 -5.92 5.34
N GLN A 37 -4.39 -5.47 6.16
CA GLN A 37 -5.40 -6.34 6.77
C GLN A 37 -6.26 -7.05 5.73
N ALA A 38 -6.72 -6.34 4.70
CA ALA A 38 -7.52 -6.94 3.63
C ALA A 38 -6.71 -7.97 2.82
N ILE A 39 -5.41 -7.75 2.64
CA ILE A 39 -4.50 -8.71 1.99
C ILE A 39 -4.37 -9.97 2.83
N ASP A 40 -4.19 -9.85 4.15
CA ASP A 40 -4.05 -10.99 5.05
C ASP A 40 -5.33 -11.84 5.12
N GLU A 41 -6.49 -11.19 5.18
CA GLU A 41 -7.79 -11.88 5.13
C GLU A 41 -7.97 -12.66 3.82
N LEU A 42 -7.68 -12.02 2.69
CA LEU A 42 -7.76 -12.65 1.37
C LEU A 42 -6.76 -13.81 1.23
N ALA A 43 -5.55 -13.66 1.77
CA ALA A 43 -4.53 -14.69 1.77
C ALA A 43 -5.00 -15.94 2.54
N ALA A 44 -5.58 -15.75 3.73
CA ALA A 44 -6.14 -16.84 4.52
C ALA A 44 -7.29 -17.54 3.80
N GLU A 45 -8.22 -16.79 3.22
CA GLU A 45 -9.34 -17.33 2.45
C GLU A 45 -8.85 -18.16 1.25
N LEU A 46 -7.90 -17.63 0.49
CA LEU A 46 -7.29 -18.33 -0.64
C LEU A 46 -6.62 -19.63 -0.23
N GLN A 47 -5.86 -19.63 0.87
CA GLN A 47 -5.20 -20.83 1.37
C GLN A 47 -6.21 -21.92 1.74
N ILE A 48 -7.29 -21.55 2.45
CA ILE A 48 -8.37 -22.46 2.82
C ILE A 48 -9.06 -23.00 1.57
N TYR A 49 -9.43 -22.11 0.65
CA TYR A 49 -10.10 -22.46 -0.59
C TYR A 49 -9.31 -23.46 -1.42
N VAL A 50 -8.01 -23.23 -1.62
CA VAL A 50 -7.15 -24.14 -2.38
C VAL A 50 -7.01 -25.47 -1.65
N ASN A 51 -6.72 -25.45 -0.34
CA ASN A 51 -6.53 -26.68 0.44
C ASN A 51 -7.80 -27.53 0.49
N SER A 52 -9.00 -26.92 0.46
CA SER A 52 -10.26 -27.67 0.40
C SER A 52 -10.45 -28.47 -0.91
N ARG A 53 -9.71 -28.13 -1.97
CA ARG A 53 -9.87 -28.71 -3.32
C ARG A 53 -8.74 -29.64 -3.74
N VAL A 54 -7.65 -29.66 -2.98
CA VAL A 54 -6.47 -30.49 -3.29
C VAL A 54 -6.28 -31.56 -2.21
N ASN A 55 -5.48 -32.57 -2.51
CA ASN A 55 -5.17 -33.60 -1.54
C ASN A 55 -4.19 -33.07 -0.47
N LYS A 56 -4.04 -33.81 0.65
CA LYS A 56 -3.17 -33.42 1.78
C LYS A 56 -1.71 -33.16 1.39
N MET A 57 -1.17 -33.88 0.40
CA MET A 57 0.21 -33.72 -0.08
C MET A 57 0.41 -32.43 -0.88
N SER A 58 -0.65 -31.92 -1.51
CA SER A 58 -0.64 -30.69 -2.30
C SER A 58 -1.15 -29.46 -1.55
N HIS A 59 -1.41 -29.58 -0.25
CA HIS A 59 -1.82 -28.43 0.57
C HIS A 59 -0.73 -27.36 0.57
N ILE A 60 -1.14 -26.11 0.36
CA ILE A 60 -0.31 -24.92 0.58
C ILE A 60 -0.03 -24.83 2.08
N GLN A 61 1.24 -24.94 2.46
CA GLN A 61 1.70 -24.77 3.85
C GLN A 61 1.96 -23.31 4.22
N LEU A 62 2.44 -22.51 3.27
CA LEU A 62 2.81 -21.11 3.50
C LEU A 62 2.37 -20.26 2.31
N LEU A 63 1.74 -19.14 2.60
CA LEU A 63 1.41 -18.09 1.63
C LEU A 63 2.05 -16.79 2.13
N VAL A 64 2.91 -16.20 1.30
CA VAL A 64 3.63 -14.96 1.62
C VAL A 64 3.19 -13.87 0.66
N SER A 65 2.68 -12.76 1.21
CA SER A 65 2.41 -11.55 0.43
C SER A 65 3.71 -10.79 0.18
N HIS A 66 3.95 -10.39 -1.07
CA HIS A 66 5.08 -9.53 -1.43
C HIS A 66 4.56 -8.14 -1.81
N PRO A 67 5.00 -7.08 -1.11
CA PRO A 67 4.57 -5.71 -1.42
C PRO A 67 5.19 -5.19 -2.73
N GLU A 68 6.31 -5.78 -3.15
CA GLU A 68 6.98 -5.38 -4.38
C GLU A 68 6.22 -5.86 -5.63
N PRO A 69 6.01 -4.98 -6.63
CA PRO A 69 5.36 -5.38 -7.86
C PRO A 69 6.24 -6.32 -8.69
N PHE A 70 5.61 -7.24 -9.40
CA PHE A 70 6.31 -8.12 -10.33
C PHE A 70 7.11 -7.33 -11.38
N THR A 71 8.40 -7.61 -11.44
CA THR A 71 9.27 -7.04 -12.47
C THR A 71 8.89 -7.63 -13.84
N LYS A 72 8.70 -6.76 -14.84
CA LYS A 72 8.31 -7.20 -16.18
C LYS A 72 9.54 -7.40 -17.07
N THR A 73 9.52 -8.43 -17.90
CA THR A 73 10.48 -8.61 -18.99
C THR A 73 10.30 -7.53 -20.06
N ALA A 74 11.24 -7.42 -21.00
CA ALA A 74 11.09 -6.54 -22.16
C ALA A 74 9.80 -6.81 -22.97
N THR A 75 9.30 -8.05 -22.93
CA THR A 75 8.01 -8.46 -23.53
C THR A 75 6.80 -8.23 -22.63
N LYS A 76 6.95 -7.47 -21.54
CA LYS A 76 5.92 -7.16 -20.52
C LYS A 76 5.36 -8.36 -19.76
N LYS A 77 5.95 -9.56 -19.89
CA LYS A 77 5.60 -10.74 -19.09
C LYS A 77 6.21 -10.63 -17.70
N ILE A 78 5.57 -11.24 -16.70
CA ILE A 78 6.13 -11.31 -15.34
C ILE A 78 7.45 -12.10 -15.38
N LYS A 79 8.52 -11.53 -14.85
CA LYS A 79 9.82 -12.19 -14.70
C LYS A 79 9.69 -13.23 -13.58
N ARG A 80 9.98 -14.49 -13.88
CA ARG A 80 10.03 -15.56 -12.89
C ARG A 80 11.31 -15.43 -12.07
N TYR A 81 11.18 -15.35 -10.75
CA TYR A 81 12.29 -15.54 -9.82
C TYR A 81 12.31 -17.02 -9.42
N LEU A 82 13.48 -17.66 -9.42
CA LEU A 82 13.64 -18.93 -8.70
C LEU A 82 13.69 -18.56 -7.21
N TYR A 83 12.71 -19.04 -6.46
CA TYR A 83 12.76 -19.09 -4.99
C TYR A 83 13.20 -20.48 -4.56
#